data_AF-A0A9E5BTF7-F1
#
_entry.id   AF-A0A9E5BTF7-F1
#
_cell.length_a   1.000
_cell.length_b   1.000
_cell.length_c   1.000
_cell.angle_alpha   90.00
_cell.angle_beta   90.00
_cell.angle_gamma   90.00
#
_symmetry.space_group_name_H-M   'P 1'
#
loop_
_entity.id
_entity.type
_entity.pdbx_description
1 polymer ?
#
loop_
_entity_poly.entity_id
_entity_poly.type
_entity_poly.pdbx_seq_one_letter_code
_entity_poly.pdbx_strand_id
1 'polypeptide(L)'
;LFGPTGKFSDFRNHFMKDGLIWTKKCDREHVQSKGALVFLHLTSGPTGAPVLSEIKESDALVSGTEFRVNVCDRGFRLIKFGDAKL
;
A
#
# COMPACT_ATOMS: atom_id res chain seq x y z
N LEU A 1 11.60 -1.80 -1.85
CA LEU A 1 10.42 -2.66 -1.58
C LEU A 1 9.63 -2.98 -2.85
N PHE A 2 9.31 -1.97 -3.68
CA PHE A 2 8.35 -2.08 -4.80
C PHE A 2 8.95 -2.10 -6.22
N GLY A 3 10.28 -2.01 -6.36
CA GLY A 3 10.96 -2.06 -7.66
C GLY A 3 11.06 -3.49 -8.24
N PRO A 4 11.62 -3.64 -9.45
CA PRO A 4 11.72 -4.95 -10.13
C PRO A 4 12.43 -6.05 -9.34
N THR A 5 13.35 -5.67 -8.43
CA THR A 5 14.10 -6.57 -7.54
C THR A 5 13.63 -6.50 -6.08
N GLY A 6 12.50 -5.82 -5.82
CA GLY A 6 11.95 -5.65 -4.47
C GLY A 6 11.24 -6.89 -3.95
N LYS A 7 11.01 -6.97 -2.63
CA LYS A 7 10.33 -8.12 -1.97
C LYS A 7 8.96 -8.48 -2.54
N PHE A 8 8.32 -7.59 -3.27
CA PHE A 8 7.01 -7.80 -3.88
C PHE A 8 7.07 -8.13 -5.38
N SER A 9 8.25 -8.38 -5.96
CA SER A 9 8.42 -8.73 -7.39
C SER A 9 7.62 -9.95 -7.83
N ASP A 10 7.41 -10.89 -6.90
CA ASP A 10 6.74 -12.16 -7.17
C ASP A 10 5.21 -12.08 -7.01
N PHE A 11 4.70 -10.96 -6.47
CA PHE A 11 3.27 -10.80 -6.31
C PHE A 11 2.58 -10.69 -7.69
N ARG A 12 1.37 -11.22 -7.75
CA ARG A 12 0.52 -11.23 -8.95
C ARG A 12 -0.86 -10.72 -8.58
N ASN A 13 -1.40 -9.83 -9.41
CA ASN A 13 -2.76 -9.38 -9.28
C ASN A 13 -3.67 -10.35 -10.07
N HIS A 14 -4.40 -11.21 -9.36
CA HIS A 14 -5.32 -12.15 -9.99
C HIS A 14 -6.67 -11.54 -10.37
N PHE A 15 -7.01 -10.36 -9.86
CA PHE A 15 -8.25 -9.67 -10.22
C PHE A 15 -8.16 -9.04 -11.61
N MET A 16 -6.96 -8.68 -12.04
CA MET A 16 -6.68 -7.98 -13.29
C MET A 16 -5.37 -8.53 -13.86
N LYS A 17 -5.41 -9.25 -14.98
CA LYS A 17 -4.25 -9.97 -15.57
C LYS A 17 -3.00 -9.09 -15.70
N ASP A 18 -3.17 -7.85 -16.12
CA ASP A 18 -2.12 -6.83 -16.26
C ASP A 18 -2.34 -5.66 -15.27
N GLY A 19 -3.00 -5.95 -14.16
CA GLY A 19 -3.31 -4.96 -13.12
C GLY A 19 -2.09 -4.61 -12.28
N LEU A 20 -2.16 -3.46 -11.62
CA LEU A 20 -1.12 -3.01 -10.72
C LEU A 20 -0.99 -3.98 -9.55
N ILE A 21 0.25 -4.29 -9.16
CA ILE A 21 0.53 -5.07 -7.94
C ILE A 21 0.43 -4.17 -6.70
N TRP A 22 0.87 -2.92 -6.82
CA TRP A 22 0.79 -1.91 -5.79
C TRP A 22 0.35 -0.57 -6.40
N THR A 23 -0.25 0.28 -5.59
CA THR A 23 -0.71 1.62 -5.96
C THR A 23 -0.64 2.56 -4.76
N LYS A 24 -0.59 3.87 -5.03
CA LYS A 24 -0.63 4.92 -3.99
C LYS A 24 -2.01 5.04 -3.35
N LYS A 25 -3.07 4.78 -4.13
CA LYS A 25 -4.47 4.85 -3.67
C LYS A 25 -5.36 3.90 -4.47
N CYS A 26 -6.49 3.53 -3.88
CA CYS A 26 -7.58 2.90 -4.63
C CYS A 26 -8.31 3.96 -5.42
N ASP A 27 -8.30 3.84 -6.74
CA ASP A 27 -8.83 4.86 -7.62
C ASP A 27 -9.91 4.26 -8.52
N ARG A 28 -11.10 4.86 -8.47
CA ARG A 28 -12.29 4.44 -9.24
C ARG A 28 -12.10 4.66 -10.73
N GLU A 29 -11.35 5.69 -11.11
CA GLU A 29 -11.06 6.01 -12.51
C GLU A 29 -9.97 5.09 -13.07
N HIS A 30 -9.14 4.52 -12.19
CA HIS A 30 -8.09 3.58 -12.55
C HIS A 30 -8.43 2.18 -12.07
N VAL A 31 -9.27 1.48 -12.84
CA VAL A 31 -9.75 0.11 -12.56
C VAL A 31 -8.61 -0.89 -12.32
N GLN A 32 -7.43 -0.64 -12.87
CA GLN A 32 -6.22 -1.43 -12.67
C GLN A 32 -5.71 -1.44 -11.21
N SER A 33 -6.17 -0.50 -10.37
CA SER A 33 -5.88 -0.45 -8.93
C SER A 33 -6.60 -1.55 -8.14
N LYS A 34 -7.62 -2.18 -8.72
CA LYS A 34 -8.37 -3.28 -8.08
C LYS A 34 -7.45 -4.46 -7.77
N GLY A 35 -7.45 -4.91 -6.52
CA GLY A 35 -6.57 -5.98 -6.04
C GLY A 35 -5.13 -5.54 -5.78
N ALA A 36 -4.77 -4.28 -6.05
CA ALA A 36 -3.44 -3.76 -5.75
C ALA A 36 -3.28 -3.49 -4.26
N LEU A 37 -2.04 -3.65 -3.78
CA LEU A 37 -1.65 -3.30 -2.41
C LEU A 37 -1.45 -1.79 -2.28
N VAL A 38 -1.85 -1.24 -1.13
CA VAL A 38 -1.62 0.16 -0.76
C VAL A 38 -0.91 0.20 0.58
N PHE A 39 0.25 0.86 0.59
CA PHE A 39 1.09 1.04 1.75
C PHE A 39 0.97 2.48 2.24
N LEU A 40 0.68 2.65 3.52
CA LEU A 40 0.55 3.95 4.17
C LEU A 40 1.51 4.01 5.35
N HIS A 41 2.22 5.13 5.52
CA HIS A 41 2.95 5.39 6.75
C HIS A 41 2.00 5.34 7.94
N LEU A 42 2.45 4.69 9.02
CA LEU A 42 1.77 4.67 10.29
C LEU A 42 2.60 5.48 11.28
N THR A 43 2.06 6.60 11.76
CA THR A 43 2.75 7.48 12.72
C THR A 43 1.86 7.73 13.93
N SER A 44 2.48 8.02 15.08
CA SER A 44 1.75 8.43 16.28
C SER A 44 1.20 9.84 16.09
N GLY A 45 -0.12 9.99 16.16
CA GLY A 45 -0.78 11.29 16.13
C GLY A 45 -0.61 12.07 17.43
N PRO A 46 -0.97 13.37 17.44
CA PRO A 46 -0.83 14.24 18.61
C PRO A 46 -1.58 13.75 19.85
N THR A 47 -2.65 12.98 19.64
CA THR A 47 -3.50 12.41 20.70
C THR A 47 -3.13 10.96 21.05
N GLY A 48 -2.05 10.42 20.47
CA GLY A 48 -1.66 9.02 20.57
C GLY A 48 -2.42 8.08 19.60
N ALA A 49 -3.47 8.56 18.94
CA ALA A 49 -4.14 7.79 17.89
C ALA A 49 -3.25 7.70 16.63
N PRO A 50 -3.19 6.55 15.95
CA PRO A 50 -2.38 6.39 14.75
C PRO A 50 -2.91 7.25 13.59
N VAL A 51 -1.99 7.94 12.92
CA VAL A 51 -2.24 8.73 11.71
C VAL A 51 -1.68 7.96 10.52
N LEU A 52 -2.45 7.93 9.43
CA LEU A 52 -2.06 7.31 8.17
C LEU A 52 -1.74 8.39 7.13
N SER A 53 -0.61 8.25 6.45
CA SER A 53 -0.24 9.10 5.32
C SER A 53 0.31 8.29 4.15
N GLU A 54 0.24 8.84 2.94
CA GLU A 54 0.82 8.20 1.76
C GLU A 54 2.35 8.08 1.90
N ILE A 55 2.90 6.96 1.43
CA ILE A 55 4.35 6.81 1.22
C ILE A 55 4.68 7.40 -0.16
N LYS A 56 5.45 8.49 -0.18
CA LYS A 56 5.88 9.16 -1.41
C LYS A 56 7.10 8.46 -1.99
N GLU A 57 7.32 8.64 -3.29
CA GLU A 57 8.51 8.10 -3.97
C GLU A 57 9.83 8.65 -3.41
N SER A 58 9.80 9.87 -2.87
CA SER A 58 10.94 10.50 -2.21
C SER A 58 11.19 9.98 -0.78
N ASP A 59 10.26 9.24 -0.20
CA ASP A 59 10.36 8.84 1.21
C ASP A 59 11.40 7.73 1.37
N ALA A 60 12.38 7.97 2.25
CA ALA A 60 13.36 6.97 2.60
C ALA A 60 12.75 5.94 3.57
N LEU A 61 12.49 4.72 3.07
CA LEU A 61 12.06 3.60 3.89
C LEU A 61 13.25 3.01 4.65
N VAL A 62 13.46 3.49 5.88
CA VAL A 62 14.55 3.06 6.77
C VAL A 62 14.09 2.01 7.77
N SER A 63 15.04 1.31 8.40
CA SER A 63 14.75 0.38 9.50
C SER A 63 13.94 1.06 10.60
N GLY A 64 12.89 0.39 11.07
CA GLY A 64 11.95 0.91 12.05
C GLY A 64 10.76 1.69 11.46
N THR A 65 10.68 1.86 10.13
CA THR A 65 9.53 2.49 9.48
C THR A 65 8.28 1.64 9.69
N GLU A 66 7.25 2.20 10.33
CA GLU A 66 5.95 1.56 10.51
C GLU A 66 5.01 1.94 9.37
N PHE A 67 4.30 0.93 8.85
CA PHE A 67 3.37 1.12 7.74
C PHE A 67 2.18 0.16 7.83
N ARG A 68 1.03 0.62 7.34
CA ARG A 68 -0.18 -0.18 7.17
C ARG A 68 -0.24 -0.73 5.75
N VAL A 69 -0.51 -2.01 5.65
CA VAL A 69 -0.75 -2.71 4.38
C VAL A 69 -2.25 -2.88 4.17
N ASN A 70 -2.73 -2.43 3.03
CA ASN A 70 -4.13 -2.56 2.61
C ASN A 70 -4.21 -3.17 1.21
N VAL A 71 -5.38 -3.67 0.84
CA VAL A 71 -5.70 -4.06 -0.54
C VAL A 71 -6.89 -3.25 -1.03
N CYS A 72 -6.87 -2.86 -2.31
CA CYS A 72 -8.02 -2.26 -2.97
C CYS A 72 -9.05 -3.32 -3.33
N ASP A 73 -10.23 -3.22 -2.73
CA ASP A 73 -11.32 -4.15 -3.02
C ASP A 73 -12.02 -3.84 -4.36
N ARG A 74 -13.10 -4.58 -4.64
CA ARG A 74 -13.87 -4.39 -5.87
C ARG A 74 -14.65 -3.07 -5.94
N GLY A 75 -14.92 -2.44 -4.80
CA GLY A 75 -15.62 -1.16 -4.65
C GLY A 75 -14.69 0.03 -4.45
N PHE A 76 -13.39 -0.15 -4.68
CA PHE A 76 -12.33 0.85 -4.50
C PHE A 76 -12.19 1.35 -3.07
N ARG A 77 -12.45 0.46 -2.11
CA ARG A 77 -12.24 0.68 -0.68
C ARG A 77 -10.93 0.02 -0.26
N LEU A 78 -10.28 0.63 0.73
CA LEU A 78 -9.13 0.04 1.39
C LEU A 78 -9.60 -1.00 2.41
N ILE A 79 -9.24 -2.26 2.18
CA ILE A 79 -9.36 -3.30 3.20
C ILE A 79 -8.02 -3.42 3.90
N LYS A 80 -7.99 -3.11 5.21
CA LYS A 80 -6.80 -3.29 6.03
C LYS A 80 -6.44 -4.77 6.10
N PHE A 81 -5.19 -5.09 5.77
CA PHE A 81 -4.64 -6.42 5.95
C PHE A 81 -3.86 -6.51 7.27
N GLY A 82 -3.05 -5.50 7.58
CA GLY A 82 -2.26 -5.48 8.81
C GLY A 82 -1.35 -4.26 8.91
N ASP A 83 -0.65 -4.17 10.04
CA ASP A 83 0.39 -3.16 10.30
C ASP A 83 1.74 -3.90 10.40
N ALA A 84 2.80 -3.28 9.89
CA ALA A 84 4.13 -3.87 9.84
C ALA A 84 5.22 -2.82 10.11
N LYS A 85 6.42 -3.31 10.45
CA LYS A 85 7.61 -2.51 10.70
C LYS A 85 8.76 -3.05 9.87
N LEU A 86 9.47 -2.17 9.18
CA LEU A 86 10.63 -2.55 8.35
C LEU A 86 11.87 -2.85 9.19
#